data_AF-A0A4R6QHV2-F1
#
_entry.id   AF-A0A4R6QHV2-F1
#
_cell.length_a   1.000
_cell.length_b   1.000
_cell.length_c   1.000
_cell.angle_alpha   90.00
_cell.angle_beta   90.00
_cell.angle_gamma   90.00
#
_symmetry.space_group_name_H-M   'P 1'
#
loop_
_entity.id
_entity.type
_entity.pdbx_description
1 polymer ?
#
loop_
_entity_poly.entity_id
_entity_poly.type
_entity_poly.pdbx_seq_one_letter_code
_entity_poly.pdbx_strand_id
1 'polypeptide(L)'
;MMDKDKFAPRVDNTKTEKTGERNSDYSLWHRSLGADYLAIDIDWVEYRKDRGIVGFLAVTGKCVDENHIINSKRFIWERTSLERKILSTLSKAMNVPSYFVIHNNDLSIFHVHDLSKDLKEFTIMNQETYGSFIKKL
;
A
#
# COMPACT_ATOMS: atom_id res chain seq x y z
N MET A 1 19.73 -3.71 33.45
CA MET A 1 19.46 -2.44 32.74
C MET A 1 19.35 -2.76 31.26
N MET A 2 18.21 -2.47 30.62
CA MET A 2 18.08 -2.58 29.17
C MET A 2 18.81 -1.39 28.53
N ASP A 3 19.66 -1.68 27.56
CA ASP A 3 20.47 -0.71 26.85
C ASP A 3 19.56 0.19 25.98
N LYS A 4 19.49 1.48 26.32
CA LYS A 4 18.54 2.43 25.72
C LYS A 4 18.83 2.71 24.25
N ASP A 5 20.04 2.40 23.80
CA ASP A 5 20.48 2.68 22.43
C ASP A 5 20.29 1.48 21.48
N LYS A 6 19.86 0.33 21.99
CA LYS A 6 19.65 -0.89 21.17
C LYS A 6 18.51 -0.74 20.15
N PHE A 7 17.59 0.20 20.37
CA PHE A 7 16.40 0.43 19.54
C PHE A 7 16.38 1.83 18.88
N ALA A 8 17.53 2.52 18.86
CA ALA A 8 17.61 3.83 18.21
C ALA A 8 17.20 3.69 16.71
N PRO A 9 16.27 4.52 16.21
CA PRO A 9 15.85 4.47 14.81
C PRO A 9 17.07 4.63 13.90
N ARG A 10 17.23 3.72 12.94
CA ARG A 10 18.25 3.86 11.90
C ARG A 10 17.78 4.96 10.94
N VAL A 11 18.42 6.13 11.06
CA VAL A 11 18.30 7.31 10.19
C VAL A 11 16.97 8.05 10.37
N ASP A 12 17.03 9.38 10.46
CA ASP A 12 15.88 10.26 10.50
C ASP A 12 14.92 9.92 9.35
N ASN A 13 13.75 9.37 9.69
CA ASN A 13 12.66 9.19 8.76
C ASN A 13 12.19 10.57 8.30
N THR A 14 12.74 11.06 7.19
CA THR A 14 12.38 12.34 6.56
C THR A 14 10.99 12.33 5.90
N LYS A 15 10.24 11.23 6.03
CA LYS A 15 8.84 11.17 5.62
C LYS A 15 7.97 11.80 6.70
N THR A 16 7.67 13.09 6.52
CA THR A 16 6.60 13.84 7.22
C THR A 16 5.21 13.33 6.85
N GLU A 17 4.96 12.02 6.94
CA GLU A 17 3.64 11.43 6.76
C GLU A 17 2.89 11.50 8.10
N LYS A 18 1.80 12.29 8.14
CA LYS A 18 0.85 12.34 9.26
C LYS A 18 -0.04 11.09 9.30
N THR A 19 0.55 9.91 9.34
CA THR A 19 -0.16 8.64 9.57
C THR A 19 0.30 8.06 10.91
N GLY A 20 -0.67 7.55 11.68
CA GLY A 20 -0.65 7.23 13.12
C GLY A 20 0.71 6.93 13.76
N GLU A 21 0.90 7.42 14.98
CA GLU A 21 2.11 7.34 15.82
C GLU A 21 3.00 6.11 15.51
N ARG A 22 3.88 6.27 14.52
CA ARG A 22 4.84 5.25 14.09
C ARG A 22 5.93 5.01 15.15
N ASN A 23 5.83 5.62 16.33
CA ASN A 23 6.81 5.56 17.40
C ASN A 23 6.30 4.83 18.65
N SER A 24 5.22 4.04 18.54
CA SER A 24 4.84 3.16 19.65
C SER A 24 5.96 2.16 19.96
N ASP A 25 6.11 1.79 21.23
CA ASP A 25 7.10 0.80 21.68
C ASP A 25 6.99 -0.51 20.90
N TYR A 26 5.76 -0.90 20.53
CA TYR A 26 5.50 -2.05 19.67
C TYR A 26 6.11 -1.89 18.28
N SER A 27 5.89 -0.74 17.62
CA SER A 27 6.41 -0.48 16.27
C SER A 27 7.94 -0.39 16.23
N LEU A 28 8.56 0.10 17.31
CA LEU A 28 10.02 0.14 17.46
C LEU A 28 10.59 -1.25 17.70
N TRP A 29 9.99 -2.03 18.61
CA TRP A 29 10.40 -3.42 18.87
C TRP A 29 10.21 -4.31 17.64
N HIS A 30 9.06 -4.25 16.96
CA HIS A 30 8.76 -5.08 15.80
C HIS A 30 9.77 -4.85 14.66
N ARG A 31 10.16 -3.58 14.39
CA ARG A 31 11.19 -3.25 13.38
C ARG A 31 12.61 -3.65 13.78
N SER A 32 12.84 -3.92 15.08
CA SER A 32 14.12 -4.45 15.56
C SER A 32 14.31 -5.95 15.31
N LEU A 33 13.26 -6.67 14.91
CA LEU A 33 13.31 -8.12 14.69
C LEU A 33 14.21 -8.52 13.51
N GLY A 34 14.58 -7.58 12.63
CA GLY A 34 15.48 -7.81 11.51
C GLY A 34 14.74 -7.97 10.18
N ALA A 35 15.48 -7.87 9.07
CA ALA A 35 14.92 -7.84 7.71
C ALA A 35 14.23 -9.16 7.30
N ASP A 36 14.51 -10.26 8.00
CA ASP A 36 13.89 -11.58 7.78
C ASP A 36 12.42 -11.60 8.22
N TYR A 37 12.03 -10.68 9.11
CA TYR A 37 10.65 -10.49 9.54
C TYR A 37 10.07 -9.32 8.74
N LEU A 38 9.61 -9.62 7.52
CA LEU A 38 8.99 -8.67 6.61
C LEU A 38 7.86 -7.91 7.32
N ALA A 39 8.12 -6.65 7.66
CA ALA A 39 7.07 -5.69 8.00
C ALA A 39 6.35 -5.33 6.70
N ILE A 40 5.27 -6.05 6.40
CA ILE A 40 4.31 -5.62 5.38
C ILE A 40 3.33 -4.70 6.08
N ASP A 41 3.61 -3.40 5.99
CA ASP A 41 2.64 -2.39 6.36
C ASP A 41 1.50 -2.45 5.32
N ILE A 42 0.25 -2.49 5.79
CA ILE A 42 -0.89 -2.25 4.90
C ILE A 42 -0.81 -0.77 4.53
N ASP A 43 -0.41 -0.48 3.29
CA ASP A 43 -0.10 0.88 2.86
C ASP A 43 -1.30 1.83 3.00
N TRP A 44 -2.53 1.35 2.75
CA TRP A 44 -3.72 2.20 2.88
C TRP A 44 -5.02 1.42 3.15
N VAL A 45 -5.75 1.83 4.19
CA VAL A 45 -7.14 1.44 4.46
C VAL A 45 -8.03 2.66 4.27
N GLU A 46 -9.05 2.55 3.43
CA GLU A 46 -10.00 3.63 3.24
C GLU A 46 -11.11 3.54 4.28
N TYR A 47 -11.19 4.56 5.14
CA TYR A 47 -12.17 4.65 6.23
C TYR A 47 -13.13 5.83 6.01
N ARG A 48 -14.38 5.65 6.40
CA ARG A 48 -15.45 6.65 6.39
C ARG A 48 -16.04 6.75 7.78
N LYS A 49 -16.26 7.97 8.27
CA LYS A 49 -16.76 8.23 9.63
C LYS A 49 -18.09 7.53 9.92
N ASP A 50 -18.93 7.39 8.90
CA ASP A 50 -20.28 6.85 8.92
C ASP A 50 -20.38 5.41 8.41
N ARG A 51 -19.42 4.93 7.61
CA ARG A 51 -19.46 3.61 6.96
C ARG A 51 -18.37 2.63 7.43
N GLY A 52 -17.43 3.08 8.25
CA GLY A 52 -16.31 2.25 8.68
C GLY A 52 -15.28 2.06 7.56
N ILE A 53 -14.64 0.90 7.49
CA ILE A 53 -13.73 0.55 6.40
C ILE A 53 -14.55 0.31 5.12
N VAL A 54 -14.19 0.97 4.03
CA VAL A 54 -14.89 0.88 2.73
C VAL A 54 -14.03 0.29 1.61
N GLY A 55 -12.74 0.11 1.85
CA GLY A 55 -11.86 -0.57 0.89
C GLY A 55 -10.43 -0.69 1.40
N PHE A 56 -9.71 -1.65 0.84
CA PHE A 56 -8.28 -1.84 1.06
C PHE A 56 -7.50 -1.48 -0.20
N LEU A 57 -6.43 -0.69 -0.07
CA LEU A 57 -5.63 -0.28 -1.21
C LEU A 57 -4.14 -0.49 -0.92
N ALA A 58 -3.47 -1.12 -1.88
CA ALA A 58 -2.01 -1.02 -2.00
C ALA A 58 -1.68 -0.13 -3.19
N VAL A 59 -0.70 0.75 -3.01
CA VAL A 59 -0.33 1.74 -4.02
C VAL A 59 1.18 1.75 -4.19
N THR A 60 1.65 1.49 -5.40
CA THR A 60 3.07 1.62 -5.75
C THR A 60 3.26 2.65 -6.85
N GLY A 61 4.25 3.52 -6.66
CA GLY A 61 4.71 4.50 -7.65
C GLY A 61 6.10 4.18 -8.18
N LYS A 62 6.81 5.24 -8.61
CA LYS A 62 8.19 5.25 -9.15
C LYS A 62 8.32 4.93 -10.64
N CYS A 63 7.21 4.76 -11.36
CA CYS A 63 7.24 4.61 -12.80
C CYS A 63 7.33 5.99 -13.47
N VAL A 64 8.09 6.10 -14.55
CA VAL A 64 8.28 7.38 -15.25
C VAL A 64 7.08 7.70 -16.13
N ASP A 65 6.62 6.70 -16.88
CA ASP A 65 5.53 6.77 -17.82
C ASP A 65 4.75 5.45 -17.84
N GLU A 66 3.73 5.36 -18.70
CA GLU A 66 2.90 4.15 -18.84
C GLU A 66 3.70 2.92 -19.29
N ASN A 67 4.66 3.09 -20.20
CA ASN A 67 5.49 1.99 -20.69
C ASN A 67 6.33 1.40 -19.55
N HIS A 68 6.88 2.25 -18.69
CA HIS A 68 7.59 1.82 -17.49
C HIS A 68 6.64 1.04 -16.57
N ILE A 69 5.40 1.51 -16.35
CA ILE A 69 4.40 0.76 -15.58
C ILE A 69 4.20 -0.64 -16.15
N ILE A 70 3.94 -0.75 -17.46
CA ILE A 70 3.68 -2.03 -18.15
C ILE A 70 4.87 -2.98 -17.97
N ASN A 71 6.09 -2.49 -18.21
CA ASN A 71 7.31 -3.30 -18.11
C ASN A 71 7.63 -3.72 -16.66
N SER A 72 7.26 -2.90 -15.67
CA SER A 72 7.51 -3.19 -14.26
C SER A 72 6.50 -4.16 -13.63
N LYS A 73 5.31 -4.36 -14.23
CA LYS A 73 4.22 -5.16 -13.66
C LYS A 73 4.67 -6.54 -13.17
N ARG A 74 5.43 -7.29 -13.98
CA ARG A 74 5.94 -8.63 -13.61
C ARG A 74 6.69 -8.60 -12.28
N PHE A 75 7.64 -7.67 -12.13
CA PHE A 75 8.47 -7.56 -10.93
C PHE A 75 7.66 -7.04 -9.73
N ILE A 76 6.69 -6.15 -9.97
CA ILE A 76 5.75 -5.69 -8.96
C ILE A 76 4.91 -6.85 -8.45
N TRP A 77 4.36 -7.71 -9.32
CA TRP A 77 3.52 -8.84 -8.91
C TRP A 77 4.25 -9.88 -8.10
N GLU A 78 5.52 -10.12 -8.42
CA GLU A 78 6.39 -11.03 -7.69
C GLU A 78 6.64 -10.50 -6.27
N ARG A 79 7.12 -9.25 -6.16
CA ARG A 79 7.47 -8.65 -4.86
C ARG A 79 6.26 -8.36 -3.96
N THR A 80 5.09 -8.10 -4.52
CA THR A 80 3.86 -7.79 -3.75
C THR A 80 2.92 -8.98 -3.60
N SER A 81 3.37 -10.19 -3.95
CA SER A 81 2.54 -11.40 -3.89
C SER A 81 1.93 -11.65 -2.49
N LEU A 82 2.73 -11.51 -1.44
CA LEU A 82 2.27 -11.69 -0.06
C LEU A 82 1.33 -10.56 0.39
N GLU A 83 1.67 -9.30 0.10
CA GLU A 83 0.84 -8.13 0.38
C GLU A 83 -0.54 -8.26 -0.27
N ARG A 84 -0.60 -8.59 -1.57
CA ARG A 84 -1.87 -8.79 -2.28
C ARG A 84 -2.68 -9.93 -1.66
N LYS A 85 -2.04 -11.02 -1.24
CA LYS A 85 -2.73 -12.14 -0.56
C LYS A 85 -3.35 -11.69 0.78
N ILE A 86 -2.64 -10.87 1.54
CA ILE A 86 -3.15 -10.29 2.80
C ILE A 86 -4.38 -9.40 2.51
N LEU A 87 -4.26 -8.46 1.57
CA LEU A 87 -5.35 -7.55 1.20
C LEU A 87 -6.59 -8.29 0.69
N SER A 88 -6.42 -9.29 -0.20
CA SER A 88 -7.54 -10.12 -0.67
C SER A 88 -8.21 -10.89 0.47
N THR A 89 -7.45 -11.34 1.47
CA THR A 89 -8.00 -12.05 2.63
C THR A 89 -8.82 -11.11 3.51
N LEU A 90 -8.29 -9.92 3.81
CA LEU A 90 -8.96 -8.90 4.60
C LEU A 90 -10.24 -8.40 3.92
N SER A 91 -10.15 -8.12 2.62
CA SER A 91 -11.27 -7.73 1.76
C SER A 91 -12.43 -8.71 1.83
N LYS A 92 -12.15 -10.02 1.73
CA LYS A 92 -13.17 -11.06 1.89
C LYS A 92 -13.75 -11.12 3.30
N ALA A 93 -12.92 -11.02 4.33
CA ALA A 93 -13.37 -11.08 5.71
C ALA A 93 -14.25 -9.88 6.10
N MET A 94 -13.96 -8.71 5.53
CA MET A 94 -14.67 -7.46 5.81
C MET A 94 -15.80 -7.17 4.82
N ASN A 95 -15.94 -7.98 3.76
CA ASN A 95 -16.86 -7.77 2.65
C ASN A 95 -16.76 -6.36 2.03
N VAL A 96 -15.52 -5.91 1.80
CA VAL A 96 -15.20 -4.62 1.14
C VAL A 96 -14.23 -4.87 -0.01
N PRO A 97 -14.21 -4.04 -1.06
CA PRO A 97 -13.31 -4.26 -2.18
C PRO A 97 -11.83 -4.07 -1.80
N SER A 98 -10.95 -4.68 -2.58
CA SER A 98 -9.51 -4.44 -2.49
C SER A 98 -8.89 -4.17 -3.85
N TYR A 99 -7.98 -3.19 -3.89
CA TYR A 99 -7.34 -2.74 -5.11
C TYR A 99 -5.82 -2.67 -4.95
N PHE A 100 -5.12 -2.92 -6.06
CA PHE A 100 -3.71 -2.64 -6.19
C PHE A 100 -3.52 -1.61 -7.31
N VAL A 101 -2.87 -0.49 -6.99
CA VAL A 101 -2.75 0.65 -7.89
C VAL A 101 -1.28 0.88 -8.22
N ILE A 102 -0.98 0.96 -9.52
CA ILE A 102 0.33 1.37 -10.00
C ILE A 102 0.19 2.72 -10.71
N HIS A 103 1.01 3.69 -10.37
CA HIS A 103 0.97 5.01 -11.00
C HIS A 103 2.35 5.48 -11.46
N ASN A 104 2.36 6.44 -12.38
CA ASN A 104 3.58 7.16 -12.75
C ASN A 104 3.85 8.35 -11.81
N ASN A 105 5.05 8.91 -11.91
CA ASN A 105 5.56 9.90 -10.96
C ASN A 105 4.79 11.23 -10.97
N ASP A 106 4.27 11.64 -12.12
CA ASP A 106 3.48 12.88 -12.25
C ASP A 106 1.99 12.69 -11.94
N LEU A 107 1.59 11.46 -11.56
CA LEU A 107 0.20 11.10 -11.25
C LEU A 107 -0.77 11.32 -12.42
N SER A 108 -0.29 11.34 -13.66
CA SER A 108 -1.17 11.44 -14.83
C SER A 108 -1.86 10.11 -15.18
N ILE A 109 -1.27 8.97 -14.78
CA ILE A 109 -1.75 7.62 -15.13
C ILE A 109 -1.78 6.71 -13.91
N PHE A 110 -2.91 6.04 -13.72
CA PHE A 110 -3.15 5.02 -12.70
C PHE A 110 -3.64 3.73 -13.36
N HIS A 111 -2.93 2.63 -13.17
CA HIS A 111 -3.42 1.28 -13.44
C HIS A 111 -4.04 0.72 -12.15
N VAL A 112 -5.37 0.64 -12.14
CA VAL A 112 -6.13 0.13 -11.00
C VAL A 112 -6.50 -1.33 -11.26
N HIS A 113 -5.98 -2.21 -10.41
CA HIS A 113 -6.24 -3.65 -10.44
C HIS A 113 -7.19 -4.04 -9.31
N ASP A 114 -8.32 -4.64 -9.65
CA ASP A 114 -9.22 -5.27 -8.69
C ASP A 114 -8.65 -6.61 -8.26
N LEU A 115 -8.35 -6.77 -6.96
CA LEU A 115 -7.72 -7.99 -6.45
C LEU A 115 -8.68 -9.19 -6.37
N SER A 116 -9.95 -9.02 -6.70
CA SER A 116 -10.90 -10.12 -6.92
C SER A 116 -10.83 -10.71 -8.34
N LYS A 117 -10.10 -10.06 -9.26
CA LYS A 117 -10.00 -10.43 -10.69
C LYS A 117 -8.59 -10.89 -11.06
N ASP A 118 -8.43 -11.32 -12.31
CA ASP A 118 -7.10 -11.62 -12.88
C ASP A 118 -6.27 -10.33 -12.94
N LEU A 119 -4.98 -10.41 -12.58
CA LEU A 119 -4.07 -9.25 -12.54
C LEU A 119 -3.77 -8.65 -13.91
N LYS A 120 -4.04 -9.39 -14.99
CA LYS A 120 -3.97 -8.86 -16.35
C LYS A 120 -5.10 -7.87 -16.63
N GLU A 121 -6.19 -7.95 -15.88
CA GLU A 121 -7.29 -7.00 -15.96
C GLU A 121 -6.96 -5.77 -15.11
N PHE A 122 -7.08 -4.59 -15.72
CA PHE A 122 -6.94 -3.32 -15.05
C PHE A 122 -7.74 -2.25 -15.77
N THR A 123 -8.06 -1.19 -15.04
CA THR A 123 -8.60 0.04 -15.61
C THR A 123 -7.52 1.11 -15.56
N ILE A 124 -7.33 1.80 -16.67
CA ILE A 124 -6.47 2.98 -16.75
C ILE A 124 -7.31 4.19 -16.35
N MET A 125 -6.82 4.98 -15.41
CA MET A 125 -7.49 6.20 -14.93
C MET A 125 -6.50 7.36 -14.94
N ASN A 126 -6.98 8.56 -15.25
CA ASN A 126 -6.26 9.80 -14.94
C ASN A 126 -6.52 10.23 -13.49
N GLN A 127 -5.85 11.29 -13.04
CA GLN A 127 -5.98 11.79 -11.66
C GLN A 127 -7.41 12.12 -11.24
N GLU A 128 -8.18 12.80 -12.08
CA GLU A 128 -9.56 13.18 -11.77
C GLU A 128 -10.49 11.95 -11.65
N THR A 129 -10.34 11.02 -12.58
CA THR A 129 -11.13 9.77 -12.62
C THR A 129 -10.79 8.91 -11.43
N TYR A 130 -9.49 8.76 -11.09
CA TYR A 130 -9.04 8.02 -9.93
C TYR A 130 -9.54 8.65 -8.62
N GLY A 131 -9.46 9.98 -8.48
CA GLY A 131 -10.00 10.69 -7.32
C GLY A 131 -11.51 10.49 -7.14
N SER A 132 -12.26 10.49 -8.25
CA SER A 132 -13.69 10.20 -8.24
C SER A 132 -14.01 8.74 -7.90
N PHE A 133 -13.18 7.80 -8.36
CA PHE A 133 -13.27 6.38 -8.02
C PHE A 133 -13.10 6.16 -6.51
N ILE A 134 -12.05 6.70 -5.89
CA ILE A 134 -11.81 6.55 -4.45
C ILE A 134 -12.95 7.12 -3.60
N LYS A 135 -13.51 8.27 -3.99
CA LYS A 135 -14.65 8.88 -3.29
C LYS A 135 -15.92 8.03 -3.31
N LYS A 136 -16.05 7.11 -4.27
CA LYS A 136 -17.22 6.24 -4.45
C LYS A 136 -17.12 4.87 -3.78
N LEU A 137 -15.93 4.49 -3.28
CA LEU A 137 -15.78 3.31 -2.42
C LEU A 137 -16.65 3.44 -1.16
#